data_AF-A0A7G6TVI2-F1
#
_entry.id   AF-A0A7G6TVI2-F1
#
_cell.length_a   1.000
_cell.length_b   1.000
_cell.length_c   1.000
_cell.angle_alpha   90.00
_cell.angle_beta   90.00
_cell.angle_gamma   90.00
#
_symmetry.space_group_name_H-M   'P 1'
#
loop_
_entity.id
_entity.type
_entity.pdbx_description
1 polymer ?
#
loop_
_entity_poly.entity_id
_entity_poly.type
_entity_poly.pdbx_seq_one_letter_code
_entity_poly.pdbx_strand_id
1 'polypeptide(L)'
;MPETHRVICAVCQIDLTSPDDPRPADICSCPQCGVSDSFANVLDEAKAYATELAARQLADHMKRIASRNKGVTYTPGTIATRDYRFILRAL
;
A
#
# COMPACT_ATOMS: atom_id res chain seq x y z
N MET A 1 18.73 -5.40 0.15
CA MET A 1 18.73 -4.23 1.05
C MET A 1 17.29 -4.11 1.55
N PRO A 2 16.99 -4.06 2.86
CA PRO A 2 15.61 -3.85 3.28
C PRO A 2 15.22 -2.44 2.86
N GLU A 3 14.38 -2.35 1.83
CA GLU A 3 13.80 -1.10 1.37
C GLU A 3 13.00 -0.52 2.55
N THR A 4 13.46 0.62 3.05
CA THR A 4 12.81 1.28 4.19
C THR A 4 11.54 1.92 3.65
N HIS A 5 10.40 1.29 3.92
CA HIS A 5 9.09 1.79 3.50
C HIS A 5 8.52 2.69 4.59
N ARG A 6 8.05 3.90 4.23
CA ARG A 6 7.32 4.79 5.13
C ARG A 6 5.83 4.79 4.79
N VAL A 7 5.00 4.91 5.82
CA VAL A 7 3.56 5.12 5.63
C VAL A 7 3.30 6.61 5.42
N ILE A 8 2.64 6.93 4.32
CA ILE A 8 2.29 8.30 3.94
C ILE A 8 0.79 8.44 3.72
N CYS A 9 0.29 9.67 3.75
CA CYS A 9 -1.06 9.97 3.33
C CYS A 9 -1.20 9.74 1.82
N ALA A 10 -2.15 8.92 1.39
CA ALA A 10 -2.38 8.62 -0.02
C ALA A 10 -2.87 9.85 -0.81
N VAL A 11 -3.63 10.73 -0.16
CA VAL A 11 -4.20 11.94 -0.77
C VAL A 11 -3.13 13.02 -0.94
N CYS A 12 -2.38 13.31 0.14
CA CYS A 12 -1.42 14.41 0.16
C CYS A 12 0.00 13.98 -0.26
N GLN A 13 0.28 12.68 -0.30
CA GLN A 13 1.59 12.10 -0.60
C GLN A 13 2.71 12.56 0.34
N ILE A 14 2.36 12.92 1.59
CA ILE A 14 3.28 13.38 2.64
C ILE A 14 3.33 12.42 3.83
N ASP A 15 4.41 12.46 4.59
CA ASP A 15 4.54 11.73 5.85
C ASP A 15 3.44 12.11 6.84
N LEU A 16 2.94 11.11 7.56
CA LEU A 16 2.00 11.32 8.65
C LEU A 16 2.74 11.87 9.87
N THR A 17 2.09 12.76 10.60
CA THR A 17 2.54 13.16 11.93
C THR A 17 2.18 12.05 12.91
N SER A 18 3.19 11.43 13.49
CA SER A 18 3.08 10.46 14.58
C SER A 18 4.11 10.77 15.67
N PRO A 19 3.87 10.37 16.92
CA PRO A 19 4.91 10.40 17.95
C PRO A 19 6.11 9.51 17.55
N ASP A 20 7.30 9.80 18.10
CA ASP A 20 8.56 9.08 17.79
C ASP A 20 8.49 7.56 18.04
N ASP A 21 7.74 7.14 19.06
CA ASP A 21 7.44 5.73 19.37
C ASP A 21 5.92 5.52 19.37
N PRO A 22 5.30 5.34 18.19
CA PRO A 22 3.86 5.25 18.09
C PRO A 22 3.36 3.89 18.58
N ARG A 23 2.52 3.92 19.62
CA ARG A 23 1.80 2.75 20.11
C ARG A 23 0.61 2.47 19.19
N PRO A 24 0.07 1.24 19.19
CA PRO A 24 -1.06 0.86 18.33
C PRO A 24 -2.29 1.77 18.45
N ALA A 25 -2.52 2.34 19.64
CA ALA A 25 -3.63 3.23 19.94
C ALA A 25 -3.31 4.72 19.70
N ASP A 26 -2.06 5.09 19.41
CA ASP A 26 -1.70 6.47 19.12
C ASP A 26 -2.29 6.89 17.78
N ILE A 27 -2.72 8.15 17.69
CA ILE A 27 -3.33 8.69 16.48
C ILE A 27 -2.24 9.23 15.57
N CYS A 28 -2.25 8.77 14.33
CA CYS A 28 -1.45 9.32 13.25
C CYS A 28 -2.35 10.19 12.38
N SER A 29 -1.87 11.38 12.04
CA SER A 29 -2.66 12.34 11.29
C SER A 29 -1.86 13.01 10.18
N CYS A 30 -2.49 13.24 9.04
CA CYS A 30 -1.92 14.02 7.96
C CYS A 30 -2.04 15.52 8.29
N PRO A 31 -0.93 16.28 8.32
CA PRO A 31 -0.96 17.71 8.63
C PRO A 31 -1.60 18.56 7.52
N GLN A 32 -1.80 18.02 6.31
CA GLN A 32 -2.31 18.77 5.16
C GLN A 32 -3.81 18.59 4.91
N CYS A 33 -4.35 17.37 4.96
CA CYS A 33 -5.78 17.11 4.75
C CYS A 33 -6.56 16.79 6.03
N GLY A 34 -5.86 16.63 7.16
CA GLY A 34 -6.48 16.31 8.44
C GLY A 34 -6.97 14.87 8.59
N VAL A 35 -6.70 13.98 7.62
CA VAL A 35 -7.03 12.55 7.78
C VAL A 35 -6.27 12.01 8.99
N SER A 36 -6.98 11.39 9.91
CA SER A 36 -6.40 10.84 11.13
C SER A 36 -6.98 9.48 11.42
N ASP A 37 -6.14 8.60 11.93
CA ASP A 37 -6.54 7.25 12.31
C ASP A 37 -5.55 6.68 13.33
N SER A 38 -5.91 5.57 13.97
CA SER A 38 -5.00 4.90 14.91
C SER A 38 -3.81 4.29 14.17
N PHE A 39 -2.61 4.29 14.77
CA PHE A 39 -1.40 3.75 14.17
C PHE A 39 -1.57 2.28 13.75
N ALA A 40 -2.31 1.49 14.54
CA ALA A 40 -2.66 0.12 14.18
C ALA A 40 -3.44 0.05 12.87
N ASN A 41 -4.45 0.91 12.69
CA ASN A 41 -5.28 0.93 11.48
C ASN A 41 -4.51 1.49 10.29
N VAL A 42 -3.69 2.52 10.49
CA VAL A 42 -2.78 3.07 9.48
C VAL A 42 -1.83 1.99 8.96
N LEU A 43 -1.22 1.21 9.85
CA LEU A 43 -0.35 0.10 9.48
C LEU A 43 -1.11 -1.03 8.79
N ASP A 44 -2.30 -1.38 9.27
CA ASP A 44 -3.13 -2.42 8.65
C ASP A 44 -3.52 -2.05 7.22
N GLU A 45 -3.98 -0.81 7.02
CA GLU A 45 -4.37 -0.27 5.73
C GLU A 45 -3.17 -0.18 4.77
N ALA A 46 -2.01 0.29 5.26
CA ALA A 46 -0.77 0.33 4.48
C ALA A 46 -0.27 -1.08 4.09
N LYS A 47 -0.41 -2.08 4.98
CA LYS A 47 -0.11 -3.49 4.66
C LYS A 47 -1.06 -4.04 3.62
N ALA A 48 -2.36 -3.76 3.74
CA ALA A 48 -3.34 -4.16 2.76
C ALA A 48 -3.02 -3.58 1.38
N TYR A 49 -2.64 -2.30 1.31
CA TYR A 49 -2.13 -1.68 0.08
C TYR A 49 -0.89 -2.41 -0.46
N ALA A 50 0.07 -2.74 0.40
CA ALA A 50 1.28 -3.45 0.00
C ALA A 50 0.97 -4.83 -0.60
N THR A 51 0.05 -5.58 0.02
CA THR A 51 -0.38 -6.88 -0.50
C THR A 51 -1.09 -6.76 -1.85
N GLU A 52 -1.89 -5.71 -2.03
CA GLU A 52 -2.57 -5.45 -3.31
C GLU A 52 -1.55 -5.06 -4.40
N LEU A 53 -0.57 -4.21 -4.06
CA LEU A 53 0.50 -3.83 -4.96
C LEU A 53 1.34 -5.05 -5.38
N ALA A 54 1.71 -5.90 -4.42
CA ALA A 54 2.43 -7.14 -4.69
C ALA A 54 1.62 -8.09 -5.58
N ALA A 55 0.33 -8.25 -5.32
CA ALA A 55 -0.58 -9.04 -6.14
C ALA A 55 -0.67 -8.49 -7.57
N ARG A 56 -0.78 -7.16 -7.74
CA ARG A 56 -0.78 -6.50 -9.05
C ARG A 56 0.54 -6.71 -9.80
N GLN A 57 1.68 -6.56 -9.14
CA GLN A 57 2.99 -6.79 -9.75
C GLN A 57 3.15 -8.24 -10.19
N LEU A 58 2.73 -9.20 -9.34
CA LEU A 58 2.78 -10.62 -9.66
C LEU A 58 1.84 -10.96 -10.82
N ALA A 59 0.64 -10.39 -10.84
CA ALA A 59 -0.31 -10.51 -11.95
C ALA A 59 0.26 -9.97 -13.27
N ASP A 60 0.89 -8.80 -13.26
CA ASP A 60 1.54 -8.22 -14.44
C ASP A 60 2.72 -9.09 -14.92
N HIS A 61 3.51 -9.61 -13.98
CA HIS A 61 4.60 -10.53 -14.29
C HIS A 61 4.08 -11.83 -14.93
N MET A 62 3.01 -12.43 -14.38
CA MET A 62 2.36 -13.60 -14.96
C MET A 62 1.77 -13.30 -16.35
N LYS A 63 1.15 -12.14 -16.54
CA LYS A 63 0.64 -11.69 -17.84
C LYS A 63 1.76 -11.59 -18.87
N ARG A 64 2.94 -11.07 -18.50
CA ARG A 64 4.11 -11.01 -19.38
C ARG A 64 4.64 -12.40 -19.76
N ILE A 65 4.71 -13.33 -18.80
CA ILE A 65 5.11 -14.73 -19.06
C ILE A 65 4.09 -15.41 -19.99
N ALA A 66 2.80 -15.28 -19.68
CA ALA A 66 1.72 -15.85 -20.49
C ALA A 66 1.70 -15.27 -21.91
N SER A 67 1.90 -13.96 -22.06
CA SER A 67 1.98 -13.31 -23.37
C SER A 67 3.18 -13.79 -24.19
N ARG A 68 4.27 -14.23 -23.53
CA ARG A 68 5.44 -14.84 -24.19
C ARG A 68 5.21 -16.31 -24.57
N ASN A 69 4.24 -16.99 -23.95
CA ASN A 69 3.98 -18.40 -24.15
C ASN A 69 2.55 -18.61 -24.71
N LYS A 70 2.43 -18.81 -26.03
CA LYS A 70 1.14 -18.91 -26.78
C LYS A 70 0.16 -20.00 -26.30
N GLY A 71 0.49 -20.77 -25.27
CA GLY A 71 -0.35 -21.84 -24.70
C GLY A 71 -0.87 -21.59 -23.28
N VAL A 72 -0.61 -20.43 -22.66
CA VAL A 72 -1.07 -20.13 -21.28
C VAL A 72 -2.10 -19.01 -21.31
N THR A 73 -3.36 -19.34 -21.04
CA THR A 73 -4.44 -18.38 -20.88
C THR A 73 -4.44 -17.84 -19.45
N TYR A 74 -3.89 -16.65 -19.25
CA TYR A 74 -3.95 -15.98 -17.96
C TYR A 74 -5.24 -15.16 -17.85
N THR A 75 -6.12 -15.54 -16.92
CA THR A 75 -7.30 -14.76 -16.57
C THR A 75 -6.95 -13.97 -15.29
N PRO A 76 -6.65 -12.66 -15.37
CA PRO A 76 -6.43 -11.88 -14.17
C PRO A 76 -7.72 -11.89 -13.33
N GLY A 77 -7.63 -12.34 -12.08
CA GLY A 77 -8.69 -12.10 -11.11
C GLY A 77 -8.89 -10.60 -10.95
N THR A 78 -10.13 -10.15 -10.77
CA THR A 78 -10.46 -8.76 -10.53
C THR A 78 -9.80 -8.31 -9.22
N ILE A 79 -8.70 -7.58 -9.32
CA ILE A 79 -8.08 -6.95 -8.15
C ILE A 79 -8.96 -5.74 -7.81
N ALA A 80 -9.82 -5.91 -6.81
CA ALA A 80 -10.69 -4.85 -6.33
C ALA A 80 -9.82 -3.67 -5.91
N THR A 81 -9.89 -2.55 -6.61
CA THR A 81 -9.13 -1.36 -6.23
C THR A 81 -9.79 -0.76 -5.01
N ARG A 82 -9.19 -0.94 -3.84
CA ARG A 82 -9.63 -0.23 -2.63
C ARG A 82 -9.06 1.19 -2.64
N ASP A 83 -9.88 2.14 -2.23
CA ASP A 83 -9.42 3.50 -1.95
C ASP A 83 -8.71 3.48 -0.59
N TYR A 84 -7.38 3.47 -0.62
CA TYR A 84 -6.54 3.51 0.58
C TYR A 84 -6.27 4.96 0.95
N ARG A 85 -6.50 5.34 2.21
CA ARG A 85 -6.16 6.66 2.77
C ARG A 85 -4.68 6.71 3.17
N PHE A 86 -4.10 5.56 3.49
CA PHE A 86 -2.70 5.39 3.88
C PHE A 86 -1.99 4.36 2.99
N ILE A 87 -0.82 4.73 2.45
CA ILE A 87 -0.05 3.86 1.55
C ILE A 87 1.41 3.77 1.97
N LEU A 88 2.10 2.71 1.53
CA LEU A 88 3.54 2.59 1.65
C LEU A 88 4.24 3.27 0.48
N ARG A 89 5.26 4.06 0.79
CA ARG A 89 6.20 4.64 -0.18
C ARG A 89 7.61 4.17 0.12
N ALA A 90 8.31 3.70 -0.91
CA ALA A 90 9.73 3.43 -0.84
C ALA A 90 10.51 4.75 -0.75
N LEU A 91 11.49 4.82 0.15
CA LEU A 91 12.44 5.92 0.29
C LEU A 91 13.51 5.90 -0.80
#